data_AF-A0A8X6WQV9-F1
#
_entry.id   AF-A0A8X6WQV9-F1
#
_cell.length_a   1.000
_cell.length_b   1.000
_cell.length_c   1.000
_cell.angle_alpha   90.00
_cell.angle_beta   90.00
_cell.angle_gamma   90.00
#
_symmetry.space_group_name_H-M   'P 1'
#
loop_
_entity.id
_entity.type
_entity.pdbx_description
1 polymer ?
#
loop_
_entity_poly.entity_id
_entity_poly.type
_entity_poly.pdbx_seq_one_letter_code
_entity_poly.pdbx_strand_id
1 'polypeptide(L)'
;MTFDWKLFWRAHTENIVNRVSNRKTLLKRLAGSRWGCSNHTSYSTYKLLILPILIYCCEPLITASRSVTELLDRVQTQALRIITGAVKTTSIDAMLLTTENKPLKNIFQERALYYGKNYYDYPTASPF
;
A
#
# COMPACT_ATOMS: atom_id res chain seq x y z
N MET A 1 -8.89 -2.53 12.07
CA MET A 1 -9.81 -2.41 10.91
C MET A 1 -11.06 -1.71 11.41
N THR A 2 -11.62 -0.74 10.69
CA THR A 2 -12.91 -0.12 11.04
C THR A 2 -13.89 -0.41 9.92
N PHE A 3 -14.83 -1.31 10.19
CA PHE A 3 -15.89 -1.64 9.24
C PHE A 3 -16.98 -0.57 9.32
N ASP A 4 -17.38 -0.07 8.16
CA ASP A 4 -18.54 0.80 8.00
C ASP A 4 -19.71 -0.06 7.49
N TRP A 5 -20.92 0.19 7.95
CA TRP A 5 -22.12 -0.56 7.56
C TRP A 5 -22.39 -0.51 6.05
N LYS A 6 -21.97 0.57 5.39
CA LYS A 6 -22.04 0.75 3.94
C LYS A 6 -20.78 0.34 3.18
N LEU A 7 -19.75 -0.13 3.88
CA LEU A 7 -18.45 -0.49 3.30
C LEU A 7 -17.84 0.64 2.43
N PHE A 8 -17.99 1.90 2.86
CA PHE A 8 -17.33 3.02 2.18
C PHE A 8 -15.83 3.11 2.49
N TRP A 9 -15.38 2.44 3.56
CA TRP A 9 -13.98 2.36 4.00
C TRP A 9 -13.31 3.68 4.38
N ARG A 10 -14.02 4.81 4.40
CA ARG A 10 -13.44 6.15 4.61
C ARG A 10 -12.62 6.28 5.89
N ALA A 11 -13.21 5.94 7.04
CA ALA A 11 -12.52 6.01 8.33
C ALA A 11 -11.30 5.08 8.39
N HIS A 12 -11.40 3.91 7.74
CA HIS A 12 -10.28 2.98 7.65
C HIS A 12 -9.15 3.54 6.78
N THR A 13 -9.47 4.07 5.60
CA THR A 13 -8.51 4.70 4.69
C THR A 13 -7.82 5.89 5.34
N GLU A 14 -8.55 6.74 6.04
CA GLU A 14 -8.00 7.88 6.77
C GLU A 14 -7.00 7.43 7.85
N ASN A 15 -7.32 6.38 8.60
CA ASN A 15 -6.40 5.80 9.57
C ASN A 15 -5.12 5.26 8.88
N ILE A 16 -5.25 4.56 7.75
CA ILE A 16 -4.07 4.12 6.97
C ILE A 16 -3.24 5.33 6.55
N VAL A 17 -3.86 6.37 5.99
CA VAL A 17 -3.18 7.59 5.53
C VAL A 17 -2.42 8.25 6.67
N ASN A 18 -3.03 8.38 7.85
CA ASN A 18 -2.40 8.95 9.03
C ASN A 18 -1.20 8.12 9.48
N ARG A 19 -1.34 6.79 9.55
CA ARG A 19 -0.24 5.89 9.89
C ARG A 19 0.91 5.96 8.88
N VAL A 20 0.60 5.97 7.59
CA VAL A 20 1.61 6.10 6.53
C VAL A 20 2.26 7.47 6.56
N SER A 21 1.53 8.55 6.81
CA SER A 21 2.07 9.91 6.93
C SER A 21 3.18 9.98 7.99
N ASN A 22 2.94 9.37 9.15
CA ASN A 22 3.95 9.29 10.22
C ASN A 22 5.21 8.53 9.77
N ARG A 23 5.06 7.38 9.08
CA ARG A 23 6.19 6.60 8.56
C ARG A 23 6.91 7.30 7.40
N LYS A 24 6.17 8.03 6.57
CA LYS A 24 6.68 8.82 5.46
C LYS A 24 7.60 9.94 5.95
N THR A 25 7.29 10.56 7.09
CA THR A 25 8.18 11.56 7.71
C THR A 25 9.54 10.97 8.09
N LEU A 26 9.55 9.74 8.63
CA LEU A 26 10.81 9.01 8.90
C LEU A 26 11.56 8.71 7.60
N LEU A 27 10.86 8.21 6.59
CA LEU A 27 11.43 7.94 5.26
C LEU A 27 12.04 9.21 4.64
N LYS A 28 11.37 10.36 4.78
CA LYS A 28 11.87 11.66 4.29
C LYS A 28 13.16 12.08 4.98
N ARG A 29 13.29 11.82 6.29
CA ARG A 29 14.52 12.11 7.04
C ARG A 29 15.67 11.21 6.59
N LEU A 30 15.38 9.93 6.31
CA LEU A 30 16.37 8.98 5.79
C LEU A 30 16.82 9.34 4.37
N ALA A 31 15.87 9.60 3.47
CA ALA A 31 16.16 9.96 2.08
C ALA A 31 16.87 11.31 1.94
N GLY A 32 16.65 12.24 2.88
CA GLY A 32 17.29 13.55 2.91
C GLY A 32 18.63 13.59 3.63
N SER A 33 19.16 12.47 4.14
CA SER A 33 20.45 12.48 4.83
C SER A 33 21.59 12.68 3.82
N ARG A 34 22.43 13.69 4.04
CA ARG A 34 23.63 13.96 3.21
C ARG A 34 24.66 12.83 3.23
N TRP A 35 24.57 11.93 4.21
CA TRP A 35 25.50 10.84 4.43
C TRP A 35 24.74 9.51 4.38
N GLY A 36 24.98 8.73 3.32
CA GLY A 36 24.97 7.26 3.38
C GLY A 36 23.63 6.51 3.23
N CYS A 37 22.47 7.15 3.03
CA CYS A 37 21.26 6.39 2.72
C CYS A 37 21.17 6.15 1.21
N SER A 38 21.44 4.93 0.76
CA SER A 38 21.24 4.57 -0.65
C SER A 38 19.75 4.50 -1.00
N ASN A 39 19.43 4.69 -2.27
CA ASN A 39 18.05 4.51 -2.76
C ASN A 39 17.54 3.09 -2.45
N HIS A 40 18.43 2.09 -2.47
CA HIS A 40 18.10 0.71 -2.13
C HIS A 40 17.70 0.54 -0.66
N THR A 41 18.42 1.13 0.30
CA THR A 41 18.04 1.06 1.72
C THR A 41 16.76 1.84 2.02
N SER A 42 16.58 3.01 1.37
CA SER A 42 15.33 3.77 1.46
C SER A 42 14.14 2.98 0.89
N TYR A 43 14.31 2.32 -0.25
CA TYR A 43 13.29 1.44 -0.84
C TYR A 43 12.98 0.22 0.05
N SER A 44 14.01 -0.40 0.63
CA SER A 44 13.83 -1.50 1.58
C SER A 44 13.06 -1.06 2.82
N THR A 45 13.31 0.16 3.30
CA THR A 45 12.58 0.76 4.42
C THR A 45 11.12 1.02 4.07
N TYR A 46 10.82 1.47 2.86
CA TYR A 46 9.44 1.57 2.36
C TYR A 46 8.73 0.21 2.37
N LYS A 47 9.37 -0.83 1.84
CA LYS A 47 8.83 -2.20 1.83
C LYS A 47 8.61 -2.76 3.24
N LEU A 48 9.43 -2.37 4.21
CA LEU A 48 9.33 -2.83 5.59
C LEU A 48 8.29 -2.06 6.42
N LEU A 49 8.20 -0.74 6.26
CA LEU A 49 7.43 0.12 7.18
C LEU A 49 6.13 0.66 6.61
N ILE A 50 6.05 0.90 5.29
CA ILE A 50 4.91 1.56 4.65
C ILE A 50 4.05 0.52 3.93
N LEU A 51 4.67 -0.33 3.12
CA LEU A 51 3.97 -1.34 2.33
C LEU A 51 3.08 -2.26 3.19
N PRO A 52 3.51 -2.75 4.37
CA PRO A 52 2.65 -3.60 5.19
C PRO A 52 1.44 -2.85 5.75
N ILE A 53 1.54 -1.54 5.99
CA ILE A 53 0.41 -0.72 6.45
C ILE A 53 -0.63 -0.58 5.33
N LEU A 54 -0.17 -0.39 4.09
CA LEU A 54 -1.05 -0.23 2.92
C LEU A 54 -1.78 -1.53 2.55
N ILE A 55 -1.12 -2.68 2.69
CA ILE A 55 -1.69 -3.96 2.28
C ILE A 55 -2.29 -4.76 3.46
N TYR A 56 -2.26 -4.24 4.69
CA TYR A 56 -2.87 -4.93 5.82
C TYR A 56 -4.39 -5.01 5.66
N CYS A 57 -4.95 -6.23 5.74
CA CYS A 57 -6.39 -6.51 5.66
C CYS A 57 -7.05 -5.87 4.43
N CYS A 58 -6.42 -6.03 3.28
CA CYS A 58 -6.84 -5.38 2.04
C CYS A 58 -7.86 -6.18 1.22
N GLU A 59 -8.15 -7.42 1.61
CA GLU A 59 -9.07 -8.32 0.90
C GLU A 59 -10.47 -7.69 0.78
N PRO A 60 -11.04 -7.07 1.84
CA PRO A 60 -12.33 -6.39 1.73
C PRO A 60 -12.28 -5.13 0.86
N LEU A 61 -11.10 -4.52 0.70
CA LEU A 61 -10.92 -3.28 -0.08
C LEU A 61 -11.03 -3.48 -1.59
N ILE A 62 -11.20 -4.71 -2.08
CA ILE A 62 -11.58 -4.97 -3.47
C ILE A 62 -12.95 -4.35 -3.79
N THR A 63 -13.84 -4.32 -2.80
CA THR A 63 -15.16 -3.69 -2.91
C THR A 63 -15.11 -2.16 -2.76
N ALA A 64 -13.94 -1.60 -2.44
CA ALA A 64 -13.83 -0.18 -2.19
C ALA A 64 -14.08 0.64 -3.47
N SER A 65 -14.64 1.83 -3.28
CA SER A 65 -14.84 2.77 -4.39
C SER A 65 -13.50 3.18 -5.00
N ARG A 66 -13.51 3.51 -6.29
CA ARG A 66 -12.34 4.01 -7.04
C ARG A 66 -11.63 5.16 -6.31
N SER A 67 -12.39 6.06 -5.70
CA SER A 67 -11.83 7.22 -4.97
C SER A 67 -10.93 6.83 -3.80
N VAL A 68 -11.26 5.74 -3.10
CA VAL A 68 -10.48 5.21 -1.97
C VAL A 68 -9.19 4.58 -2.48
N THR A 69 -9.27 3.75 -3.51
CA THR A 69 -8.11 3.12 -4.12
C THR A 69 -7.13 4.14 -4.69
N GLU A 70 -7.63 5.16 -5.41
CA GLU A 70 -6.82 6.26 -5.95
C GLU A 70 -6.17 7.10 -4.85
N LEU A 71 -6.81 7.22 -3.68
CA LEU A 71 -6.22 7.91 -2.54
C LEU A 71 -5.05 7.11 -1.96
N LEU A 72 -5.19 5.79 -1.84
CA LEU A 72 -4.11 4.91 -1.40
C LEU A 72 -2.95 4.87 -2.41
N ASP A 73 -3.23 4.80 -3.71
CA ASP A 73 -2.21 4.85 -4.77
C ASP A 73 -1.44 6.18 -4.74
N ARG A 74 -2.12 7.30 -4.46
CA ARG A 74 -1.46 8.59 -4.25
C ARG A 74 -0.51 8.57 -3.05
N VAL A 75 -0.91 7.94 -1.94
CA VAL A 75 -0.06 7.82 -0.74
C VAL A 75 1.19 6.97 -1.03
N GLN A 76 1.03 5.82 -1.69
CA GLN A 76 2.15 5.00 -2.15
C GLN A 76 3.10 5.80 -3.06
N THR A 77 2.54 6.46 -4.07
CA THR A 77 3.31 7.25 -5.03
C THR A 77 4.07 8.41 -4.37
N GLN A 78 3.51 9.05 -3.34
CA GLN A 78 4.22 10.07 -2.57
C GLN A 78 5.42 9.52 -1.82
N ALA A 79 5.31 8.32 -1.23
CA ALA A 79 6.43 7.66 -0.57
C ALA A 79 7.54 7.31 -1.58
N LEU A 80 7.16 6.78 -2.76
CA LEU A 80 8.10 6.44 -3.82
C LEU A 80 8.82 7.66 -4.39
N ARG A 81 8.16 8.82 -4.50
CA ARG A 81 8.82 10.08 -4.90
C ARG A 81 9.86 10.56 -3.91
N ILE A 82 9.63 10.35 -2.61
CA ILE A 82 10.62 10.70 -1.59
C ILE A 82 11.89 9.86 -1.77
N ILE A 83 11.73 8.58 -2.13
CA ILE A 83 12.86 7.66 -2.35
C ILE A 83 13.61 7.99 -3.64
N THR A 84 12.87 8.23 -4.72
CA THR A 84 13.44 8.45 -6.06
C THR A 84 13.89 9.89 -6.30
N GLY A 85 13.45 10.84 -5.48
CA GLY A 85 13.65 12.26 -5.73
C GLY A 85 12.83 12.81 -6.90
N ALA A 86 11.87 12.04 -7.41
CA ALA A 86 11.12 12.40 -8.61
C ALA A 86 10.18 13.60 -8.40
N VAL A 87 10.01 14.40 -9.46
CA VAL A 87 9.21 15.63 -9.45
C VAL A 87 7.74 15.33 -9.17
N LYS A 88 7.03 16.25 -8.51
CA LYS A 88 5.60 16.09 -8.16
C LYS A 88 4.68 15.85 -9.37
N THR A 89 5.08 16.26 -10.58
CA THR A 89 4.29 16.18 -11.81
C THR A 89 4.33 14.83 -12.50
N THR A 90 5.27 13.93 -12.17
CA THR A 90 5.32 12.57 -12.75
C THR A 90 3.96 11.88 -12.54
N SER A 91 3.46 11.10 -13.49
CA SER A 91 2.19 10.38 -13.30
C SER A 91 2.33 9.25 -12.26
N ILE A 92 1.21 8.75 -11.73
CA ILE A 92 1.21 7.59 -10.83
C ILE A 92 1.77 6.36 -11.57
N ASP A 93 1.26 6.11 -12.78
CA ASP A 93 1.65 4.95 -13.58
C ASP A 93 3.14 4.94 -13.93
N ALA A 94 3.69 6.10 -14.32
CA ALA A 94 5.13 6.22 -14.58
C ALA A 94 5.95 5.94 -13.32
N MET A 95 5.53 6.44 -12.16
CA MET A 95 6.24 6.18 -10.89
C MET A 95 6.26 4.69 -10.54
N LEU A 96 5.11 4.03 -10.68
CA LEU A 96 4.95 2.61 -10.40
C LEU A 96 5.81 1.77 -11.33
N LEU A 97 5.83 2.12 -12.63
CA LEU A 97 6.67 1.46 -13.63
C LEU A 97 8.16 1.62 -13.32
N THR A 98 8.64 2.84 -13.04
CA THR A 98 10.06 3.11 -12.75
C THR A 98 10.54 2.43 -11.47
N THR A 99 9.66 2.19 -10.50
CA THR A 99 10.02 1.58 -9.21
C THR A 99 9.67 0.09 -9.14
N GLU A 100 9.18 -0.49 -10.23
CA GLU A 100 8.73 -1.90 -10.30
C GLU A 100 7.67 -2.23 -9.24
N ASN A 101 6.79 -1.27 -8.93
CA ASN A 101 5.68 -1.47 -8.00
C ASN A 101 4.37 -1.64 -8.75
N LYS A 102 3.46 -2.45 -8.19
CA LYS A 102 2.10 -2.61 -8.70
C LYS A 102 1.17 -1.55 -8.10
N PRO A 103 0.10 -1.15 -8.81
CA PRO A 103 -0.98 -0.39 -8.21
C PRO A 103 -1.64 -1.22 -7.10
N LEU A 104 -2.09 -0.57 -6.03
CA LEU A 104 -2.60 -1.26 -4.84
C LEU A 104 -3.81 -2.12 -5.14
N LYS A 105 -4.66 -1.68 -6.08
CA LYS A 105 -5.81 -2.46 -6.55
C LYS A 105 -5.42 -3.86 -6.98
N ASN A 106 -4.34 -3.99 -7.75
CA ASN A 106 -3.89 -5.27 -8.28
C ASN A 106 -3.36 -6.15 -7.15
N ILE A 107 -2.63 -5.55 -6.19
CA ILE A 107 -2.14 -6.26 -5.01
C ILE A 107 -3.31 -6.79 -4.17
N PHE A 108 -4.37 -6.01 -4.01
CA PHE A 108 -5.55 -6.42 -3.26
C PHE A 108 -6.25 -7.61 -3.92
N GLN A 109 -6.43 -7.55 -5.25
CA GLN A 109 -6.99 -8.64 -6.04
C GLN A 109 -6.15 -9.91 -5.94
N GLU A 110 -4.83 -9.81 -6.14
CA GLU A 110 -3.91 -10.95 -6.03
C GLU A 110 -3.99 -11.61 -4.65
N ARG A 111 -4.07 -10.81 -3.57
CA ARG A 111 -4.20 -11.34 -2.21
C ARG A 111 -5.54 -12.02 -1.96
N ALA A 112 -6.65 -11.41 -2.35
CA ALA A 112 -7.94 -12.06 -2.15
C ALA A 112 -8.07 -13.35 -2.96
N LEU A 113 -7.50 -13.41 -4.17
CA LEU A 113 -7.43 -14.64 -4.95
C LEU A 113 -6.59 -15.71 -4.25
N TYR A 114 -5.43 -15.34 -3.71
CA TYR A 114 -4.58 -16.25 -2.94
C TYR A 114 -5.30 -16.82 -1.72
N TYR A 115 -5.95 -15.97 -0.91
CA TYR A 115 -6.70 -16.42 0.27
C TYR A 115 -7.95 -17.22 -0.10
N GLY A 116 -8.67 -16.80 -1.15
CA GLY A 116 -9.82 -17.53 -1.67
C GLY A 116 -9.43 -18.93 -2.13
N LYS A 117 -8.36 -19.06 -2.92
CA LYS A 117 -7.85 -20.36 -3.37
C LYS A 117 -7.50 -21.26 -2.20
N ASN A 118 -6.71 -20.75 -1.24
CA ASN A 118 -6.34 -21.52 -0.05
C ASN A 118 -7.58 -21.97 0.72
N TYR A 119 -8.61 -21.12 0.83
CA TYR A 119 -9.87 -21.47 1.50
C TYR A 119 -10.57 -22.68 0.87
N TYR A 120 -10.59 -22.78 -0.46
CA TYR A 120 -11.18 -23.92 -1.18
C TYR A 120 -10.26 -25.16 -1.24
N ASP A 121 -8.94 -24.96 -1.18
CA ASP A 121 -7.95 -26.04 -1.20
C ASP A 121 -7.75 -26.71 0.18
N TYR A 122 -8.38 -26.19 1.25
CA TYR A 122 -8.41 -26.94 2.52
C TYR A 122 -9.18 -28.25 2.29
N PRO A 123 -8.61 -29.42 2.66
CA PRO A 123 -9.42 -30.62 2.73
C PRO A 123 -10.55 -30.28 3.69
N THR A 124 -11.78 -30.36 3.22
CA THR A 124 -12.97 -30.15 4.02
C THR A 124 -12.90 -31.11 5.20
N ALA A 125 -12.33 -30.68 6.33
CA ALA A 125 -12.59 -31.31 7.61
C ALA A 125 -14.12 -31.24 7.75
N SER A 126 -14.74 -32.42 7.85
CA SER A 126 -16.18 -32.59 7.71
C SER A 126 -16.93 -31.55 8.54
N PRO A 127 -18.05 -31.00 8.03
CA PRO A 127 -18.93 -30.25 8.88
C PRO A 127 -19.65 -31.27 9.77
N PHE A 128 -19.11 -31.44 10.98
CA PHE A 128 -19.62 -32.34 12.03
C PHE A 128 -19.46 -33.84 11.75
#